data_AF-A0A7V7WPC8-F1
#
_entry.id   AF-A0A7V7WPC8-F1
#
_cell.length_a   1.000
_cell.length_b   1.000
_cell.length_c   1.000
_cell.angle_alpha   90.00
_cell.angle_beta   90.00
_cell.angle_gamma   90.00
#
_symmetry.space_group_name_H-M   'P 1'
#
loop_
_entity.id
_entity.type
_entity.pdbx_description
1 polymer ?
#
loop_
_entity_poly.entity_id
_entity_poly.type
_entity_poly.pdbx_seq_one_letter_code
_entity_poly.pdbx_strand_id
1 'polypeptide(L)'
;MQQVMNLQTGSPDDLADISVQGMAFQNGDASVGGGLNILTSDANVTLDDVLFFQNGAAIGGGLEIVTDTGNINLTNNIFDQNSQAFIGAGMDASSDSGTITLQGNRFTGNLSGAISGGANIFNDSGSINLTDNIFDGNSVSGAAIAGGADIVTVSGDITLQRNQFLGNSSNVISGGFEAISTGGGAITIDSNLVAGNSSNNIIGGCQVGSAGPVVFTNNIVSGNSAVNSGGGVRIFLLAGGPSADIINNTITDNTAGTERGGLELSLVDNAAVGNIYNNIIWDNTSPGNGADIFVVDDGDSDNVGSVVNLFNNDFTSLFFACVAPGCTPNVNQGANLIDQDPLFVDAAMLDFHLGMGSPVIDKGLTSAPSLPATDFDGNPRVLGAEPDMGALEALPNITLSPAANDYGSLTVGTSASAVFTITNNGAGGLSVTDMTLSDTTHFSLDVNGGPQPCGSLTPTLASGESCTVVVIFNPQADGSFSATLIVSSDDPSVPTVQAVLTGIGLLNPFISGGGCALAGGASSGQFPMAIFFGIPFLLVAREKFRRR
;
A
#
# COMPACT_ATOMS: atom_id res chain seq x y z
N MET A 1 -38.07 -6.96 -21.04
CA MET A 1 -37.15 -8.11 -20.98
C MET A 1 -36.59 -8.44 -22.37
N GLN A 2 -35.48 -7.77 -22.75
CA GLN A 2 -34.55 -8.23 -23.79
C GLN A 2 -33.15 -8.33 -23.18
N GLN A 3 -32.63 -9.56 -23.07
CA GLN A 3 -31.22 -9.82 -22.80
C GLN A 3 -30.37 -9.41 -24.00
N VAL A 4 -29.19 -8.82 -23.79
CA VAL A 4 -28.33 -8.41 -24.92
C VAL A 4 -27.67 -9.62 -25.59
N MET A 5 -27.11 -10.54 -24.81
CA MET A 5 -26.47 -11.75 -25.34
C MET A 5 -26.57 -12.94 -24.37
N ASN A 6 -26.73 -14.14 -24.94
CA ASN A 6 -26.71 -15.41 -24.22
C ASN A 6 -25.76 -16.38 -24.93
N LEU A 7 -24.77 -16.89 -24.21
CA LEU A 7 -23.82 -17.89 -24.68
C LEU A 7 -24.01 -19.16 -23.87
N GLN A 8 -24.29 -20.26 -24.57
CA GLN A 8 -24.47 -21.57 -23.96
C GLN A 8 -23.68 -22.60 -24.76
N THR A 9 -22.82 -23.34 -24.09
CA THR A 9 -22.10 -24.49 -24.63
C THR A 9 -22.75 -25.78 -24.11
N GLY A 10 -22.60 -26.87 -24.86
CA GLY A 10 -23.22 -28.16 -24.51
C GLY A 10 -22.28 -29.02 -23.68
N SER A 11 -22.79 -29.90 -22.82
CA SER A 11 -21.93 -30.77 -21.99
C SER A 11 -21.53 -32.08 -22.73
N PRO A 12 -20.25 -32.52 -22.69
CA PRO A 12 -19.05 -31.80 -22.21
C PRO A 12 -18.48 -30.84 -23.29
N ASP A 13 -17.85 -29.75 -22.85
CA ASP A 13 -17.37 -28.63 -23.67
C ASP A 13 -15.94 -28.16 -23.33
N ASP A 14 -15.10 -29.06 -22.84
CA ASP A 14 -13.68 -28.84 -22.47
C ASP A 14 -12.77 -28.28 -23.60
N LEU A 15 -13.27 -28.19 -24.84
CA LEU A 15 -12.59 -27.59 -25.99
C LEU A 15 -13.19 -26.25 -26.45
N ALA A 16 -14.19 -25.71 -25.76
CA ALA A 16 -14.98 -24.56 -26.19
C ALA A 16 -14.79 -23.30 -25.32
N ASP A 17 -13.54 -22.90 -25.08
CA ASP A 17 -13.22 -21.67 -24.35
C ASP A 17 -13.96 -20.43 -24.93
N ILE A 18 -14.52 -19.62 -24.04
CA ILE A 18 -15.27 -18.41 -24.39
C ILE A 18 -14.40 -17.21 -24.06
N SER A 19 -14.14 -16.37 -25.07
CA SER A 19 -13.42 -15.10 -24.89
C SER A 19 -14.23 -13.94 -25.45
N VAL A 20 -14.42 -12.90 -24.62
CA VAL A 20 -15.11 -11.66 -24.98
C VAL A 20 -14.16 -10.50 -24.66
N GLN A 21 -13.89 -9.65 -25.65
CA GLN A 21 -12.93 -8.55 -25.49
C GLN A 21 -13.41 -7.27 -26.16
N GLY A 22 -13.26 -6.13 -25.49
CA GLY A 22 -13.49 -4.79 -26.07
C GLY A 22 -14.94 -4.53 -26.48
N MET A 23 -15.91 -5.17 -25.80
CA MET A 23 -17.34 -5.07 -26.11
C MET A 23 -18.08 -4.23 -25.07
N ALA A 24 -19.27 -3.74 -25.45
CA ALA A 24 -20.18 -3.06 -24.52
C ALA A 24 -21.58 -3.70 -24.58
N PHE A 25 -22.08 -4.10 -23.41
CA PHE A 25 -23.44 -4.61 -23.20
C PHE A 25 -24.22 -3.58 -22.38
N GLN A 26 -25.30 -3.03 -22.95
CA GLN A 26 -25.99 -1.90 -22.35
C GLN A 26 -27.50 -2.00 -22.46
N ASN A 27 -28.20 -1.49 -21.43
CA ASN A 27 -29.66 -1.39 -21.40
C ASN A 27 -30.40 -2.73 -21.59
N GLY A 28 -29.73 -3.83 -21.30
CA GLY A 28 -30.35 -5.15 -21.25
C GLY A 28 -31.33 -5.24 -20.08
N ASP A 29 -32.39 -6.01 -20.25
CA ASP A 29 -33.37 -6.29 -19.20
C ASP A 29 -33.78 -7.76 -19.33
N ALA A 30 -33.46 -8.62 -18.37
CA ALA A 30 -33.69 -10.05 -18.47
C ALA A 30 -34.11 -10.67 -17.14
N SER A 31 -34.42 -11.97 -17.14
CA SER A 31 -34.50 -12.71 -15.87
C SER A 31 -33.12 -13.00 -15.31
N VAL A 32 -32.14 -13.29 -16.17
CA VAL A 32 -30.77 -13.66 -15.80
C VAL A 32 -29.81 -12.99 -16.77
N GLY A 33 -28.67 -12.46 -16.30
CA GLY A 33 -27.60 -11.92 -17.14
C GLY A 33 -28.09 -10.80 -18.07
N GLY A 34 -28.50 -9.66 -17.52
CA GLY A 34 -29.18 -8.59 -18.27
C GLY A 34 -28.39 -8.14 -19.50
N GLY A 35 -27.09 -7.90 -19.32
CA GLY A 35 -26.15 -7.69 -20.41
C GLY A 35 -25.75 -9.01 -21.07
N LEU A 36 -25.03 -9.86 -20.33
CA LEU A 36 -24.50 -11.12 -20.83
C LEU A 36 -24.81 -12.26 -19.87
N ASN A 37 -25.24 -13.39 -20.42
CA ASN A 37 -25.33 -14.66 -19.69
C ASN A 37 -24.43 -15.70 -20.36
N ILE A 38 -23.60 -16.38 -19.57
CA ILE A 38 -22.71 -17.45 -20.02
C ILE A 38 -22.97 -18.69 -19.17
N LEU A 39 -23.39 -19.78 -19.81
CA LEU A 39 -23.54 -21.09 -19.18
C LEU A 39 -22.68 -22.14 -19.90
N THR A 40 -21.79 -22.78 -19.17
CA THR A 40 -20.90 -23.84 -19.66
C THR A 40 -20.68 -24.89 -18.56
N SER A 41 -20.25 -26.10 -18.92
CA SER A 41 -19.78 -27.07 -17.91
C SER A 41 -18.29 -26.90 -17.65
N ASP A 42 -17.45 -26.96 -18.68
CA ASP A 42 -16.00 -27.13 -18.53
C ASP A 42 -15.18 -26.04 -19.23
N ALA A 43 -15.80 -25.17 -20.03
CA ALA A 43 -15.08 -24.16 -20.80
C ALA A 43 -14.54 -23.04 -19.90
N ASN A 44 -13.32 -22.59 -20.19
CA ASN A 44 -12.81 -21.38 -19.54
C ASN A 44 -13.50 -20.15 -20.14
N VAL A 45 -13.83 -19.19 -19.28
CA VAL A 45 -14.48 -17.94 -19.66
C VAL A 45 -13.51 -16.79 -19.38
N THR A 46 -13.18 -16.02 -20.40
CA THR A 46 -12.30 -14.84 -20.28
C THR A 46 -12.98 -13.59 -20.81
N LEU A 47 -13.13 -12.59 -19.94
CA LEU A 47 -13.64 -11.26 -20.27
C LEU A 47 -12.54 -10.23 -20.03
N ASP A 48 -12.17 -9.48 -21.07
CA ASP A 48 -11.15 -8.43 -21.00
C ASP A 48 -11.64 -7.12 -21.62
N ASP A 49 -11.54 -6.02 -20.88
CA ASP A 49 -11.95 -4.69 -21.35
C ASP A 49 -13.41 -4.65 -21.86
N VAL A 50 -14.33 -5.24 -21.09
CA VAL A 50 -15.76 -5.27 -21.40
C VAL A 50 -16.53 -4.29 -20.51
N LEU A 51 -17.44 -3.53 -21.11
CA LEU A 51 -18.34 -2.61 -20.43
C LEU A 51 -19.74 -3.20 -20.26
N PHE A 52 -20.24 -3.26 -19.03
CA PHE A 52 -21.62 -3.56 -18.66
C PHE A 52 -22.26 -2.31 -18.06
N PHE A 53 -23.16 -1.66 -18.81
CA PHE A 53 -23.74 -0.38 -18.41
C PHE A 53 -25.27 -0.38 -18.39
N GLN A 54 -25.86 -0.01 -17.26
CA GLN A 54 -27.32 0.15 -17.12
C GLN A 54 -28.12 -1.10 -17.53
N ASN A 55 -27.60 -2.29 -17.26
CA ASN A 55 -28.35 -3.52 -17.47
C ASN A 55 -29.21 -3.85 -16.24
N GLY A 56 -30.25 -4.65 -16.47
CA GLY A 56 -31.26 -5.07 -15.50
C GLY A 56 -31.46 -6.58 -15.54
N ALA A 57 -31.45 -7.25 -14.39
CA ALA A 57 -31.90 -8.65 -14.32
C ALA A 57 -32.50 -9.03 -12.96
N ALA A 58 -33.05 -10.24 -12.83
CA ALA A 58 -33.34 -10.79 -11.51
C ALA A 58 -32.05 -11.32 -10.86
N ILE A 59 -31.16 -11.93 -11.66
CA ILE A 59 -29.86 -12.48 -11.29
C ILE A 59 -28.83 -11.97 -12.31
N GLY A 60 -27.68 -11.47 -11.87
CA GLY A 60 -26.59 -11.01 -12.74
C GLY A 60 -27.02 -9.81 -13.58
N GLY A 61 -27.21 -8.64 -12.97
CA GLY A 61 -27.74 -7.45 -13.65
C GLY A 61 -26.92 -7.10 -14.91
N GLY A 62 -25.61 -6.92 -14.76
CA GLY A 62 -24.67 -6.79 -15.87
C GLY A 62 -24.33 -8.14 -16.51
N LEU A 63 -23.86 -9.08 -15.70
CA LEU A 63 -23.27 -10.33 -16.14
C LEU A 63 -23.67 -11.50 -15.25
N GLU A 64 -24.01 -12.63 -15.88
CA GLU A 64 -24.11 -13.95 -15.26
C GLU A 64 -23.07 -14.88 -15.89
N ILE A 65 -22.28 -15.57 -15.07
CA ILE A 65 -21.44 -16.70 -15.51
C ILE A 65 -21.64 -17.90 -14.58
N VAL A 66 -21.97 -19.04 -15.16
CA VAL A 66 -22.00 -20.33 -14.45
C VAL A 66 -21.12 -21.33 -15.20
N THR A 67 -20.15 -21.90 -14.49
CA THR A 67 -19.32 -23.03 -14.95
C THR A 67 -19.38 -24.16 -13.93
N ASP A 68 -19.16 -25.41 -14.34
CA ASP A 68 -18.92 -26.51 -13.39
C ASP A 68 -17.41 -26.54 -13.03
N THR A 69 -16.55 -26.75 -14.03
CA THR A 69 -15.09 -26.92 -13.82
C THR A 69 -14.23 -25.85 -14.48
N GLY A 70 -14.80 -25.06 -15.41
CA GLY A 70 -14.06 -24.05 -16.18
C GLY A 70 -13.65 -22.84 -15.34
N ASN A 71 -12.46 -22.28 -15.62
CA ASN A 71 -12.00 -21.07 -14.95
C ASN A 71 -12.75 -19.83 -15.46
N ILE A 72 -12.97 -18.85 -14.58
CA ILE A 72 -13.56 -17.56 -14.92
C ILE A 72 -12.50 -16.48 -14.69
N ASN A 73 -12.10 -15.78 -15.74
CA ASN A 73 -11.09 -14.71 -15.69
C ASN A 73 -11.70 -13.41 -16.20
N LEU A 74 -11.83 -12.43 -15.30
CA LEU A 74 -12.29 -11.08 -15.62
C LEU A 74 -11.16 -10.08 -15.40
N THR A 75 -10.74 -9.40 -16.46
CA THR A 75 -9.66 -8.42 -16.42
C THR A 75 -10.12 -7.07 -16.98
N ASN A 76 -9.86 -5.99 -16.24
CA ASN A 76 -10.12 -4.60 -16.69
C ASN A 76 -11.57 -4.32 -17.16
N ASN A 77 -12.56 -5.06 -16.67
CA ASN A 77 -13.95 -4.85 -17.05
C ASN A 77 -14.59 -3.75 -16.20
N ILE A 78 -15.62 -3.11 -16.74
CA ILE A 78 -16.38 -2.04 -16.08
C ILE A 78 -17.84 -2.45 -15.95
N PHE A 79 -18.35 -2.47 -14.72
CA PHE A 79 -19.74 -2.69 -14.37
C PHE A 79 -20.30 -1.41 -13.76
N ASP A 80 -21.04 -0.63 -14.53
CA ASP A 80 -21.52 0.69 -14.12
C ASP A 80 -23.05 0.80 -14.16
N GLN A 81 -23.64 1.22 -13.04
CA GLN A 81 -25.07 1.48 -12.89
C GLN A 81 -25.99 0.31 -13.31
N ASN A 82 -25.52 -0.92 -13.17
CA ASN A 82 -26.38 -2.08 -13.38
C ASN A 82 -27.31 -2.26 -12.18
N SER A 83 -28.50 -2.76 -12.44
CA SER A 83 -29.57 -2.86 -11.46
C SER A 83 -30.17 -4.25 -11.49
N GLN A 84 -30.79 -4.64 -10.38
CA GLN A 84 -31.49 -5.91 -10.34
C GLN A 84 -32.55 -6.00 -9.27
N ALA A 85 -33.34 -7.07 -9.35
CA ALA A 85 -34.28 -7.45 -8.32
C ALA A 85 -33.67 -8.31 -7.20
N PHE A 86 -32.70 -9.22 -7.46
CA PHE A 86 -32.25 -10.19 -6.45
C PHE A 86 -30.71 -10.36 -6.28
N ILE A 87 -29.92 -10.94 -7.20
CA ILE A 87 -28.53 -11.43 -6.92
C ILE A 87 -27.44 -10.90 -7.87
N GLY A 88 -26.40 -10.24 -7.35
CA GLY A 88 -25.27 -9.67 -8.10
C GLY A 88 -25.58 -8.57 -9.13
N ALA A 89 -25.76 -7.30 -8.71
CA ALA A 89 -26.28 -6.29 -9.66
C ALA A 89 -25.27 -5.93 -10.76
N GLY A 90 -23.99 -5.79 -10.42
CA GLY A 90 -22.94 -5.75 -11.43
C GLY A 90 -22.74 -7.12 -12.07
N MET A 91 -22.43 -8.13 -11.25
CA MET A 91 -22.09 -9.47 -11.71
C MET A 91 -22.55 -10.55 -10.72
N ASP A 92 -22.94 -11.69 -11.26
CA ASP A 92 -22.99 -12.97 -10.55
C ASP A 92 -22.10 -14.00 -11.28
N ALA A 93 -21.22 -14.66 -10.55
CA ALA A 93 -20.26 -15.63 -11.10
C ALA A 93 -20.13 -16.85 -10.18
N SER A 94 -20.30 -18.05 -10.75
CA SER A 94 -20.19 -19.30 -10.02
C SER A 94 -19.39 -20.37 -10.76
N SER A 95 -18.60 -21.13 -10.00
CA SER A 95 -17.87 -22.32 -10.47
C SER A 95 -17.79 -23.39 -9.39
N ASP A 96 -18.01 -24.67 -9.70
CA ASP A 96 -17.88 -25.74 -8.69
C ASP A 96 -16.40 -25.99 -8.33
N SER A 97 -15.51 -26.08 -9.32
CA SER A 97 -14.09 -26.37 -9.06
C SER A 97 -13.10 -25.51 -9.84
N GLY A 98 -13.57 -24.67 -10.75
CA GLY A 98 -12.73 -23.74 -11.50
C GLY A 98 -12.24 -22.60 -10.60
N THR A 99 -11.16 -21.93 -11.01
CA THR A 99 -10.69 -20.71 -10.34
C THR A 99 -11.46 -19.50 -10.87
N ILE A 100 -11.92 -18.63 -9.99
CA ILE A 100 -12.53 -17.34 -10.34
C ILE A 100 -11.53 -16.23 -10.04
N THR A 101 -11.08 -15.52 -11.07
CA THR A 101 -10.10 -14.42 -10.95
C THR A 101 -10.69 -13.12 -11.46
N LEU A 102 -10.70 -12.10 -10.61
CA LEU A 102 -11.02 -10.73 -10.96
C LEU A 102 -9.77 -9.87 -10.77
N GLN A 103 -9.29 -9.25 -11.86
CA GLN A 103 -8.13 -8.36 -11.83
C GLN A 103 -8.43 -7.00 -12.46
N GLY A 104 -8.21 -5.90 -11.73
CA GLY A 104 -8.31 -4.56 -12.31
C GLY A 104 -9.73 -4.15 -12.74
N ASN A 105 -10.78 -4.85 -12.29
CA ASN A 105 -12.16 -4.54 -12.66
C ASN A 105 -12.72 -3.40 -11.81
N ARG A 106 -13.71 -2.69 -12.36
CA ARG A 106 -14.40 -1.60 -11.66
C ARG A 106 -15.90 -1.84 -11.61
N PHE A 107 -16.47 -1.83 -10.41
CA PHE A 107 -17.89 -1.93 -10.12
C PHE A 107 -18.36 -0.61 -9.51
N THR A 108 -19.15 0.18 -10.23
CA THR A 108 -19.57 1.52 -9.79
C THR A 108 -21.08 1.68 -9.80
N GLY A 109 -21.64 2.14 -8.68
CA GLY A 109 -23.04 2.57 -8.60
C GLY A 109 -24.06 1.46 -8.92
N ASN A 110 -23.70 0.18 -8.78
CA ASN A 110 -24.62 -0.92 -9.05
C ASN A 110 -25.60 -1.08 -7.87
N LEU A 111 -26.87 -1.37 -8.19
CA LEU A 111 -27.96 -1.39 -7.21
C LEU A 111 -28.68 -2.75 -7.18
N SER A 112 -28.65 -3.38 -6.02
CA SER A 112 -29.29 -4.67 -5.77
C SER A 112 -30.52 -4.59 -4.88
N GLY A 113 -31.49 -5.46 -5.17
CA GLY A 113 -32.67 -5.67 -4.35
C GLY A 113 -32.53 -6.74 -3.27
N ALA A 114 -31.54 -7.66 -3.32
CA ALA A 114 -31.42 -8.70 -2.30
C ALA A 114 -30.00 -8.99 -1.82
N ILE A 115 -29.07 -9.54 -2.62
CA ILE A 115 -27.83 -10.12 -2.08
C ILE A 115 -26.64 -9.16 -2.11
N SER A 116 -26.11 -8.85 -3.30
CA SER A 116 -24.91 -8.03 -3.46
C SER A 116 -25.09 -6.92 -4.49
N GLY A 117 -24.63 -5.71 -4.17
CA GLY A 117 -24.64 -4.55 -5.06
C GLY A 117 -23.64 -4.67 -6.21
N GLY A 118 -22.34 -4.83 -5.91
CA GLY A 118 -21.30 -4.93 -6.93
C GLY A 118 -21.20 -6.32 -7.56
N ALA A 119 -20.68 -7.29 -6.83
CA ALA A 119 -20.47 -8.66 -7.32
C ALA A 119 -20.95 -9.73 -6.33
N ASN A 120 -21.58 -10.78 -6.85
CA ASN A 120 -21.79 -12.05 -6.16
C ASN A 120 -20.85 -13.10 -6.76
N ILE A 121 -20.08 -13.79 -5.92
CA ILE A 121 -19.07 -14.75 -6.37
C ILE A 121 -19.18 -16.00 -5.51
N PHE A 122 -19.46 -17.14 -6.13
CA PHE A 122 -19.60 -18.42 -5.46
C PHE A 122 -18.63 -19.45 -6.02
N ASN A 123 -18.04 -20.24 -5.13
CA ASN A 123 -17.27 -21.41 -5.52
C ASN A 123 -17.53 -22.59 -4.57
N ASP A 124 -17.42 -23.85 -5.02
CA ASP A 124 -17.47 -25.01 -4.11
C ASP A 124 -16.04 -25.38 -3.64
N SER A 125 -15.13 -25.70 -4.55
CA SER A 125 -13.80 -26.25 -4.21
C SER A 125 -12.60 -25.58 -4.87
N GLY A 126 -12.83 -24.76 -5.89
CA GLY A 126 -11.84 -23.90 -6.53
C GLY A 126 -11.60 -22.58 -5.77
N SER A 127 -10.54 -21.89 -6.16
CA SER A 127 -10.12 -20.64 -5.51
C SER A 127 -10.81 -19.40 -6.09
N ILE A 128 -10.97 -18.37 -5.25
CA ILE A 128 -11.44 -17.05 -5.67
C ILE A 128 -10.34 -16.03 -5.40
N ASN A 129 -9.91 -15.31 -6.44
CA ASN A 129 -8.83 -14.33 -6.38
C ASN A 129 -9.30 -12.96 -6.89
N LEU A 130 -9.32 -11.97 -6.00
CA LEU A 130 -9.62 -10.58 -6.35
C LEU A 130 -8.35 -9.74 -6.13
N THR A 131 -7.87 -9.11 -7.20
CA THR A 131 -6.67 -8.28 -7.14
C THR A 131 -6.84 -6.95 -7.88
N ASP A 132 -6.46 -5.85 -7.24
CA ASP A 132 -6.49 -4.51 -7.84
C ASP A 132 -7.88 -4.08 -8.36
N ASN A 133 -8.98 -4.60 -7.81
CA ASN A 133 -10.35 -4.21 -8.20
C ASN A 133 -10.88 -3.02 -7.40
N ILE A 134 -11.83 -2.29 -7.98
CA ILE A 134 -12.50 -1.16 -7.33
C ILE A 134 -14.01 -1.38 -7.27
N PHE A 135 -14.57 -1.38 -6.07
CA PHE A 135 -16.01 -1.41 -5.79
C PHE A 135 -16.41 -0.09 -5.14
N ASP A 136 -17.09 0.77 -5.89
CA ASP A 136 -17.35 2.17 -5.52
C ASP A 136 -18.84 2.52 -5.59
N GLY A 137 -19.43 2.89 -4.45
CA GLY A 137 -20.81 3.37 -4.38
C GLY A 137 -21.88 2.32 -4.73
N ASN A 138 -21.58 1.03 -4.60
CA ASN A 138 -22.56 -0.04 -4.84
C ASN A 138 -23.49 -0.18 -3.63
N SER A 139 -24.75 -0.55 -3.86
CA SER A 139 -25.77 -0.55 -2.82
C SER A 139 -26.71 -1.74 -2.92
N VAL A 140 -27.20 -2.22 -1.77
CA VAL A 140 -28.24 -3.24 -1.69
C VAL A 140 -29.34 -2.85 -0.69
N SER A 141 -30.60 -2.96 -1.12
CA SER A 141 -31.76 -2.40 -0.41
C SER A 141 -32.71 -3.42 0.24
N GLY A 142 -32.56 -4.73 0.02
CA GLY A 142 -33.42 -5.77 0.61
C GLY A 142 -32.74 -6.65 1.66
N ALA A 143 -32.88 -7.97 1.55
CA ALA A 143 -32.25 -8.97 2.43
C ALA A 143 -30.74 -9.07 2.17
N ALA A 144 -30.08 -7.95 2.44
CA ALA A 144 -28.77 -7.51 1.98
C ALA A 144 -27.58 -8.18 2.63
N ILE A 145 -26.79 -8.90 1.85
CA ILE A 145 -25.52 -9.45 2.32
C ILE A 145 -24.47 -8.32 2.24
N ALA A 146 -23.95 -8.01 1.05
CA ALA A 146 -22.87 -7.04 0.89
C ALA A 146 -23.19 -5.89 -0.08
N GLY A 147 -22.77 -4.66 0.23
CA GLY A 147 -22.88 -3.55 -0.72
C GLY A 147 -21.93 -3.70 -1.91
N GLY A 148 -20.64 -3.93 -1.64
CA GLY A 148 -19.60 -4.09 -2.67
C GLY A 148 -19.53 -5.50 -3.23
N ALA A 149 -19.10 -6.50 -2.45
CA ALA A 149 -18.96 -7.87 -2.92
C ALA A 149 -19.37 -8.93 -1.89
N ASP A 150 -20.08 -9.96 -2.33
CA ASP A 150 -20.36 -11.18 -1.58
C ASP A 150 -19.54 -12.32 -2.19
N ILE A 151 -18.63 -12.90 -1.40
CA ILE A 151 -17.61 -13.85 -1.85
C ILE A 151 -17.70 -15.09 -0.98
N VAL A 152 -18.12 -16.20 -1.55
CA VAL A 152 -18.37 -17.43 -0.81
C VAL A 152 -17.68 -18.60 -1.48
N THR A 153 -16.97 -19.38 -0.68
CA THR A 153 -16.48 -20.70 -1.06
C THR A 153 -16.91 -21.75 -0.04
N VAL A 154 -17.03 -23.00 -0.47
CA VAL A 154 -17.15 -24.11 0.48
C VAL A 154 -15.75 -24.46 0.99
N SER A 155 -14.88 -25.03 0.15
CA SER A 155 -13.58 -25.56 0.58
C SER A 155 -12.37 -24.94 -0.10
N GLY A 156 -12.57 -24.06 -1.09
CA GLY A 156 -11.49 -23.39 -1.79
C GLY A 156 -10.92 -22.20 -1.02
N ASP A 157 -9.79 -21.67 -1.50
CA ASP A 157 -9.15 -20.49 -0.89
C ASP A 157 -9.74 -19.19 -1.45
N ILE A 158 -9.85 -18.16 -0.60
CA ILE A 158 -10.21 -16.79 -0.98
C ILE A 158 -9.00 -15.87 -0.77
N THR A 159 -8.62 -15.14 -1.81
CA THR A 159 -7.56 -14.12 -1.74
C THR A 159 -8.06 -12.76 -2.22
N LEU A 160 -7.97 -11.74 -1.37
CA LEU A 160 -8.24 -10.35 -1.70
C LEU A 160 -6.97 -9.53 -1.51
N GLN A 161 -6.43 -8.97 -2.59
CA GLN A 161 -5.21 -8.16 -2.54
C GLN A 161 -5.37 -6.81 -3.24
N ARG A 162 -5.02 -5.71 -2.56
CA ARG A 162 -5.01 -4.36 -3.17
C ARG A 162 -6.33 -3.92 -3.80
N ASN A 163 -7.45 -4.44 -3.29
CA ASN A 163 -8.78 -4.01 -3.73
C ASN A 163 -9.23 -2.78 -2.94
N GLN A 164 -10.13 -2.01 -3.53
CA GLN A 164 -10.73 -0.83 -2.93
C GLN A 164 -12.24 -1.00 -2.84
N PHE A 165 -12.79 -0.91 -1.62
CA PHE A 165 -14.23 -0.92 -1.35
C PHE A 165 -14.60 0.43 -0.75
N LEU A 166 -15.17 1.31 -1.58
CA LEU A 166 -15.40 2.71 -1.27
C LEU A 166 -16.89 3.04 -1.29
N GLY A 167 -17.41 3.63 -0.21
CA GLY A 167 -18.77 4.20 -0.23
C GLY A 167 -19.91 3.21 -0.50
N ASN A 168 -19.69 1.91 -0.32
CA ASN A 168 -20.71 0.89 -0.58
C ASN A 168 -21.69 0.80 0.60
N SER A 169 -22.91 0.34 0.34
CA SER A 169 -23.97 0.32 1.36
C SER A 169 -24.79 -0.97 1.37
N SER A 170 -25.12 -1.45 2.57
CA SER A 170 -25.97 -2.61 2.79
C SER A 170 -27.06 -2.35 3.83
N ASN A 171 -28.14 -3.11 3.76
CA ASN A 171 -29.22 -3.05 4.74
C ASN A 171 -29.11 -4.07 5.87
N VAL A 172 -28.29 -5.13 5.73
CA VAL A 172 -28.19 -6.18 6.75
C VAL A 172 -26.75 -6.44 7.14
N ILE A 173 -25.92 -7.07 6.31
CA ILE A 173 -24.63 -7.57 6.77
C ILE A 173 -23.54 -6.51 6.61
N SER A 174 -22.89 -6.43 5.45
CA SER A 174 -21.64 -5.68 5.24
C SER A 174 -21.78 -4.56 4.22
N GLY A 175 -21.34 -3.34 4.52
CA GLY A 175 -21.31 -2.27 3.53
C GLY A 175 -20.30 -2.55 2.41
N GLY A 176 -19.05 -2.85 2.77
CA GLY A 176 -17.95 -3.12 1.83
C GLY A 176 -18.00 -4.50 1.21
N PHE A 177 -17.54 -5.53 1.91
CA PHE A 177 -17.57 -6.92 1.40
C PHE A 177 -17.82 -7.97 2.47
N GLU A 178 -18.21 -9.16 2.02
CA GLU A 178 -18.24 -10.39 2.80
C GLU A 178 -17.38 -11.47 2.13
N ALA A 179 -16.57 -12.18 2.92
CA ALA A 179 -15.75 -13.30 2.47
C ALA A 179 -15.94 -14.51 3.40
N ILE A 180 -16.54 -15.59 2.88
CA ILE A 180 -16.92 -16.78 3.66
C ILE A 180 -16.32 -18.06 3.09
N SER A 181 -15.68 -18.87 3.94
CA SER A 181 -15.22 -20.24 3.64
C SER A 181 -15.79 -21.22 4.67
N THR A 182 -16.72 -22.09 4.26
CA THR A 182 -17.48 -22.94 5.21
C THR A 182 -16.87 -24.32 5.49
N GLY A 183 -15.96 -24.77 4.63
CA GLY A 183 -15.41 -26.13 4.56
C GLY A 183 -13.90 -26.19 4.76
N GLY A 184 -13.26 -25.09 5.14
CA GLY A 184 -11.88 -25.09 5.65
C GLY A 184 -10.82 -24.48 4.74
N GLY A 185 -11.20 -23.89 3.61
CA GLY A 185 -10.27 -23.14 2.76
C GLY A 185 -9.76 -21.87 3.45
N ALA A 186 -8.53 -21.47 3.14
CA ALA A 186 -7.90 -20.30 3.74
C ALA A 186 -8.47 -19.00 3.17
N ILE A 187 -8.56 -17.96 4.01
CA ILE A 187 -8.91 -16.61 3.57
C ILE A 187 -7.72 -15.68 3.81
N THR A 188 -7.17 -15.09 2.74
CA THR A 188 -6.10 -14.10 2.81
C THR A 188 -6.60 -12.75 2.31
N ILE A 189 -6.53 -11.73 3.16
CA ILE A 189 -6.95 -10.36 2.86
C ILE A 189 -5.77 -9.46 3.16
N ASP A 190 -5.10 -8.99 2.12
CA ASP A 190 -3.87 -8.22 2.23
C ASP A 190 -3.91 -6.89 1.48
N SER A 191 -3.48 -5.82 2.13
CA SER A 191 -3.28 -4.51 1.51
C SER A 191 -4.54 -3.94 0.84
N ASN A 192 -5.74 -4.20 1.37
CA ASN A 192 -7.00 -3.67 0.83
C ASN A 192 -7.41 -2.38 1.54
N LEU A 193 -8.09 -1.50 0.81
CA LEU A 193 -8.70 -0.28 1.34
C LEU A 193 -10.22 -0.46 1.45
N VAL A 194 -10.77 -0.37 2.65
CA VAL A 194 -12.20 -0.45 2.93
C VAL A 194 -12.63 0.85 3.60
N ALA A 195 -13.18 1.78 2.83
CA ALA A 195 -13.43 3.13 3.33
C ALA A 195 -14.84 3.68 3.04
N GLY A 196 -15.42 4.37 4.03
CA GLY A 196 -16.68 5.09 3.88
C GLY A 196 -17.90 4.20 3.61
N ASN A 197 -17.81 2.88 3.86
CA ASN A 197 -18.91 1.95 3.63
C ASN A 197 -19.92 2.01 4.78
N SER A 198 -21.17 1.62 4.52
CA SER A 198 -22.24 1.70 5.51
C SER A 198 -23.15 0.48 5.56
N SER A 199 -23.65 0.14 6.75
CA SER A 199 -24.68 -0.87 6.94
C SER A 199 -25.78 -0.40 7.89
N ASN A 200 -27.03 -0.74 7.59
CA ASN A 200 -28.13 -0.44 8.53
C ASN A 200 -28.21 -1.42 9.71
N ASN A 201 -27.37 -2.45 9.77
CA ASN A 201 -27.45 -3.43 10.85
C ASN A 201 -26.10 -3.94 11.38
N ILE A 202 -25.36 -4.80 10.66
CA ILE A 202 -24.30 -5.61 11.31
C ILE A 202 -22.88 -5.07 11.18
N ILE A 203 -22.36 -4.79 9.97
CA ILE A 203 -20.99 -4.29 9.76
C ILE A 203 -20.95 -3.20 8.69
N GLY A 204 -20.39 -2.04 8.99
CA GLY A 204 -20.14 -0.99 7.99
C GLY A 204 -19.08 -1.38 6.96
N GLY A 205 -17.91 -1.82 7.41
CA GLY A 205 -16.75 -2.13 6.55
C GLY A 205 -16.80 -3.53 5.93
N CYS A 206 -16.27 -4.55 6.60
CA CYS A 206 -16.17 -5.90 6.03
C CYS A 206 -16.42 -7.04 7.03
N GLN A 207 -16.97 -8.14 6.52
CA GLN A 207 -17.19 -9.38 7.26
C GLN A 207 -16.34 -10.52 6.67
N VAL A 208 -15.71 -11.31 7.56
CA VAL A 208 -14.91 -12.48 7.19
C VAL A 208 -15.29 -13.65 8.08
N GLY A 209 -15.62 -14.78 7.47
CA GLY A 209 -16.05 -15.99 8.17
C GLY A 209 -15.34 -17.22 7.63
N SER A 210 -14.69 -18.02 8.48
CA SER A 210 -13.94 -19.17 7.97
C SER A 210 -13.92 -20.36 8.93
N ALA A 211 -14.04 -21.56 8.37
CA ALA A 211 -13.65 -22.81 9.03
C ALA A 211 -12.15 -23.15 8.83
N GLY A 212 -11.46 -22.40 7.97
CA GLY A 212 -10.02 -22.46 7.72
C GLY A 212 -9.28 -21.26 8.31
N PRO A 213 -7.95 -21.19 8.15
CA PRO A 213 -7.16 -20.07 8.66
C PRO A 213 -7.51 -18.76 7.94
N VAL A 214 -7.48 -17.65 8.69
CA VAL A 214 -7.67 -16.29 8.18
C VAL A 214 -6.38 -15.50 8.39
N VAL A 215 -5.88 -14.86 7.33
CA VAL A 215 -4.77 -13.90 7.38
C VAL A 215 -5.31 -12.54 6.91
N PHE A 216 -5.32 -11.57 7.81
CA PHE A 216 -5.81 -10.21 7.58
C PHE A 216 -4.66 -9.24 7.87
N THR A 217 -3.96 -8.82 6.81
CA THR A 217 -2.69 -8.09 6.90
C THR A 217 -2.70 -6.78 6.11
N ASN A 218 -1.98 -5.76 6.58
CA ASN A 218 -1.76 -4.51 5.83
C ASN A 218 -3.04 -3.76 5.40
N ASN A 219 -4.22 -4.09 5.91
CA ASN A 219 -5.44 -3.47 5.43
C ASN A 219 -5.67 -2.12 6.11
N ILE A 220 -6.29 -1.21 5.36
CA ILE A 220 -6.77 0.08 5.88
C ILE A 220 -8.29 0.03 5.87
N VAL A 221 -8.91 0.10 7.05
CA VAL A 221 -10.36 0.07 7.23
C VAL A 221 -10.79 1.34 7.96
N SER A 222 -11.40 2.29 7.25
CA SER A 222 -11.66 3.61 7.82
C SER A 222 -12.97 4.30 7.43
N GLY A 223 -13.55 5.08 8.33
CA GLY A 223 -14.75 5.86 8.04
C GLY A 223 -15.99 5.01 7.79
N ASN A 224 -15.97 3.71 8.15
CA ASN A 224 -17.10 2.83 7.90
C ASN A 224 -18.11 2.92 9.04
N SER A 225 -19.39 2.80 8.73
CA SER A 225 -20.46 3.04 9.71
C SER A 225 -21.53 1.96 9.72
N ALA A 226 -22.03 1.63 10.90
CA ALA A 226 -23.24 0.83 11.03
C ALA A 226 -24.25 1.45 12.00
N VAL A 227 -25.53 1.39 11.63
CA VAL A 227 -26.62 1.95 12.44
C VAL A 227 -26.80 1.17 13.75
N ASN A 228 -26.59 -0.15 13.75
CA ASN A 228 -26.64 -0.96 14.97
C ASN A 228 -25.23 -1.33 15.43
N SER A 229 -24.77 -2.55 15.18
CA SER A 229 -23.47 -3.04 15.63
C SER A 229 -22.43 -2.94 14.51
N GLY A 230 -21.13 -3.03 14.82
CA GLY A 230 -20.05 -3.31 13.85
C GLY A 230 -19.72 -2.15 12.91
N GLY A 231 -18.78 -1.27 13.26
CA GLY A 231 -18.36 -0.20 12.35
C GLY A 231 -17.41 -0.70 11.25
N GLY A 232 -16.26 -1.24 11.66
CA GLY A 232 -15.14 -1.56 10.78
C GLY A 232 -15.13 -3.00 10.27
N VAL A 233 -14.61 -3.92 11.08
CA VAL A 233 -14.29 -5.29 10.68
C VAL A 233 -14.95 -6.28 11.62
N ARG A 234 -15.51 -7.36 11.06
CA ARG A 234 -15.84 -8.57 11.82
C ARG A 234 -15.16 -9.78 11.23
N ILE A 235 -14.40 -10.48 12.06
CA ILE A 235 -13.82 -11.79 11.75
C ILE A 235 -14.47 -12.81 12.68
N PHE A 236 -15.08 -13.86 12.12
CA PHE A 236 -15.63 -14.95 12.90
C PHE A 236 -15.10 -16.30 12.42
N LEU A 237 -14.56 -17.07 13.35
CA LEU A 237 -14.02 -18.39 13.10
C LEU A 237 -15.06 -19.45 13.44
N LEU A 238 -15.39 -20.28 12.46
CA LEU A 238 -16.30 -21.41 12.60
C LEU A 238 -15.62 -22.56 13.35
N ALA A 239 -16.39 -23.62 13.64
CA ALA A 239 -15.86 -24.82 14.27
C ALA A 239 -14.76 -25.49 13.42
N GLY A 240 -13.82 -26.16 14.07
CA GLY A 240 -12.61 -26.76 13.49
C GLY A 240 -11.31 -26.27 14.13
N GLY A 241 -11.36 -25.29 15.03
CA GLY A 241 -10.19 -24.66 15.66
C GLY A 241 -9.23 -23.91 14.73
N PRO A 242 -9.70 -23.10 13.75
CA PRO A 242 -8.80 -22.33 12.88
C PRO A 242 -8.14 -21.15 13.62
N SER A 243 -7.16 -20.51 12.97
CA SER A 243 -6.50 -19.29 13.46
C SER A 243 -6.92 -18.05 12.67
N ALA A 244 -6.92 -16.89 13.33
CA ALA A 244 -7.00 -15.58 12.69
C ALA A 244 -5.74 -14.77 13.01
N ASP A 245 -4.92 -14.48 12.00
CA ASP A 245 -3.78 -13.59 12.09
C ASP A 245 -4.19 -12.20 11.60
N ILE A 246 -4.32 -11.25 12.52
CA ILE A 246 -4.74 -9.86 12.27
C ILE A 246 -3.53 -8.98 12.57
N ILE A 247 -2.78 -8.64 11.53
CA ILE A 247 -1.40 -8.14 11.68
C ILE A 247 -1.19 -6.87 10.86
N ASN A 248 -0.61 -5.83 11.46
CA ASN A 248 -0.23 -4.61 10.72
C ASN A 248 -1.40 -3.98 9.94
N ASN A 249 -2.59 -3.91 10.53
CA ASN A 249 -3.73 -3.20 9.95
C ASN A 249 -3.92 -1.84 10.60
N THR A 250 -4.50 -0.90 9.84
CA THR A 250 -4.98 0.39 10.35
C THR A 250 -6.51 0.39 10.30
N ILE A 251 -7.16 0.30 11.46
CA ILE A 251 -8.62 0.28 11.62
C ILE A 251 -9.04 1.52 12.42
N THR A 252 -9.56 2.55 11.75
CA THR A 252 -9.74 3.87 12.38
C THR A 252 -10.97 4.64 11.90
N ASP A 253 -11.52 5.52 12.73
CA ASP A 253 -12.70 6.34 12.40
C ASP A 253 -13.92 5.50 11.95
N ASN A 254 -14.07 4.27 12.50
CA ASN A 254 -15.25 3.46 12.23
C ASN A 254 -16.30 3.66 13.34
N THR A 255 -17.58 3.75 12.97
CA THR A 255 -18.67 4.06 13.89
C THR A 255 -19.72 2.96 13.93
N ALA A 256 -20.11 2.53 15.13
CA ALA A 256 -21.30 1.70 15.35
C ALA A 256 -22.31 2.42 16.24
N GLY A 257 -23.60 2.30 15.94
CA GLY A 257 -24.67 2.90 16.76
C GLY A 257 -24.90 2.21 18.11
N THR A 258 -24.41 0.99 18.31
CA THR A 258 -24.54 0.23 19.56
C THR A 258 -23.21 -0.23 20.14
N GLU A 259 -22.47 -1.12 19.47
CA GLU A 259 -21.23 -1.73 19.98
C GLU A 259 -20.32 -2.14 18.81
N ARG A 260 -19.05 -2.46 19.08
CA ARG A 260 -18.11 -3.04 18.10
C ARG A 260 -17.70 -2.05 17.00
N GLY A 261 -17.15 -0.90 17.38
CA GLY A 261 -16.82 0.16 16.42
C GLY A 261 -15.73 -0.27 15.42
N GLY A 262 -14.58 -0.76 15.89
CA GLY A 262 -13.41 -1.11 15.10
C GLY A 262 -13.42 -2.56 14.66
N LEU A 263 -12.76 -3.42 15.44
CA LEU A 263 -12.57 -4.84 15.21
C LEU A 263 -13.45 -5.69 16.13
N GLU A 264 -14.30 -6.54 15.54
CA GLU A 264 -14.92 -7.69 16.18
C GLU A 264 -14.17 -8.98 15.81
N LEU A 265 -13.75 -9.75 16.81
CA LEU A 265 -13.23 -11.10 16.64
C LEU A 265 -14.11 -12.10 17.40
N SER A 266 -14.67 -13.08 16.70
CA SER A 266 -15.48 -14.15 17.29
C SER A 266 -14.83 -15.52 17.06
N LEU A 267 -14.55 -16.25 18.13
CA LEU A 267 -13.92 -17.57 18.14
C LEU A 267 -14.93 -18.57 18.71
N VAL A 268 -15.35 -19.54 17.90
CA VAL A 268 -16.38 -20.51 18.30
C VAL A 268 -15.78 -21.65 19.13
N ASP A 269 -14.70 -22.27 18.66
CA ASP A 269 -14.10 -23.45 19.30
C ASP A 269 -12.92 -23.10 20.20
N ASN A 270 -12.77 -23.81 21.32
CA ASN A 270 -11.68 -23.64 22.28
C ASN A 270 -10.26 -23.85 21.68
N ALA A 271 -10.18 -24.58 20.56
CA ALA A 271 -8.93 -24.81 19.83
C ALA A 271 -8.58 -23.66 18.87
N ALA A 272 -9.51 -22.74 18.59
CA ALA A 272 -9.26 -21.59 17.75
C ALA A 272 -8.27 -20.61 18.41
N VAL A 273 -7.55 -19.83 17.60
CA VAL A 273 -6.55 -18.88 18.08
C VAL A 273 -6.71 -17.54 17.38
N GLY A 274 -6.86 -16.47 18.15
CA GLY A 274 -6.83 -15.10 17.66
C GLY A 274 -5.46 -14.48 17.89
N ASN A 275 -4.76 -14.06 16.83
CA ASN A 275 -3.49 -13.35 16.90
C ASN A 275 -3.66 -11.92 16.40
N ILE A 276 -3.56 -10.94 17.30
CA ILE A 276 -3.73 -9.52 17.01
C ILE A 276 -2.40 -8.83 17.32
N TYR A 277 -1.65 -8.47 16.28
CA TYR A 277 -0.30 -7.92 16.40
C TYR A 277 -0.08 -6.67 15.56
N ASN A 278 0.70 -5.72 16.05
CA ASN A 278 1.20 -4.60 15.27
C ASN A 278 0.09 -3.74 14.65
N ASN A 279 -1.13 -3.73 15.17
CA ASN A 279 -2.23 -2.98 14.56
C ASN A 279 -2.36 -1.59 15.18
N ILE A 280 -2.82 -0.63 14.38
CA ILE A 280 -3.43 0.61 14.87
C ILE A 280 -4.94 0.42 14.82
N ILE A 281 -5.59 0.37 15.98
CA ILE A 281 -7.05 0.26 16.11
C ILE A 281 -7.51 1.45 16.96
N TRP A 282 -7.70 2.60 16.31
CA TRP A 282 -7.73 3.90 16.97
C TRP A 282 -8.89 4.79 16.48
N ASP A 283 -9.43 5.64 17.35
CA ASP A 283 -10.54 6.57 17.06
C ASP A 283 -11.78 5.90 16.45
N ASN A 284 -12.05 4.65 16.84
CA ASN A 284 -13.31 4.00 16.52
C ASN A 284 -14.35 4.34 17.61
N THR A 285 -15.62 4.43 17.21
CA THR A 285 -16.68 4.94 18.07
C THR A 285 -17.84 3.96 18.18
N SER A 286 -18.30 3.71 19.42
CA SER A 286 -19.58 3.05 19.68
C SER A 286 -20.11 3.48 21.06
N PRO A 287 -21.44 3.67 21.25
CA PRO A 287 -22.01 4.01 22.55
C PRO A 287 -21.87 2.93 23.62
N GLY A 288 -21.71 1.67 23.20
CA GLY A 288 -21.60 0.48 24.03
C GLY A 288 -20.16 0.00 24.16
N ASN A 289 -20.00 -1.33 24.23
CA ASN A 289 -18.70 -1.95 24.51
C ASN A 289 -17.87 -2.18 23.23
N GLY A 290 -16.54 -2.18 23.39
CA GLY A 290 -15.59 -2.50 22.33
C GLY A 290 -15.64 -1.51 21.18
N ALA A 291 -15.38 -0.22 21.47
CA ALA A 291 -15.30 0.78 20.41
C ALA A 291 -14.14 0.45 19.46
N ASP A 292 -13.00 -0.03 19.96
CA ASP A 292 -11.85 -0.46 19.15
C ASP A 292 -11.81 -1.96 18.97
N ILE A 293 -11.76 -2.73 20.06
CA ILE A 293 -11.68 -4.20 20.02
C ILE A 293 -12.79 -4.84 20.83
N PHE A 294 -13.55 -5.71 20.18
CA PHE A 294 -14.56 -6.57 20.79
C PHE A 294 -14.25 -8.03 20.48
N VAL A 295 -14.15 -8.87 21.50
CA VAL A 295 -13.81 -10.28 21.35
C VAL A 295 -14.89 -11.17 21.95
N VAL A 296 -15.30 -12.20 21.23
CA VAL A 296 -16.06 -13.35 21.75
C VAL A 296 -15.12 -14.55 21.68
N ASP A 297 -14.52 -14.97 22.81
CA ASP A 297 -13.55 -16.07 22.84
C ASP A 297 -14.16 -17.41 23.29
N ASP A 298 -15.44 -17.43 23.65
CA ASP A 298 -16.18 -18.62 24.09
C ASP A 298 -17.52 -18.68 23.33
N GLY A 299 -17.44 -18.83 22.00
CA GLY A 299 -18.61 -18.79 21.14
C GLY A 299 -19.52 -20.01 21.27
N ASP A 300 -19.01 -21.16 21.73
CA ASP A 300 -19.79 -22.36 22.03
C ASP A 300 -20.39 -22.38 23.45
N SER A 301 -20.01 -21.43 24.29
CA SER A 301 -20.52 -21.21 25.65
C SER A 301 -20.26 -22.40 26.59
N ASP A 302 -19.11 -23.04 26.47
CA ASP A 302 -18.67 -24.13 27.35
C ASP A 302 -17.84 -23.67 28.57
N ASN A 303 -17.67 -22.36 28.70
CA ASN A 303 -16.91 -21.65 29.73
C ASN A 303 -15.38 -21.79 29.61
N VAL A 304 -14.85 -22.22 28.45
CA VAL A 304 -13.41 -22.33 28.19
C VAL A 304 -13.03 -21.46 26.99
N GLY A 305 -12.51 -20.26 27.24
CA GLY A 305 -12.13 -19.34 26.16
C GLY A 305 -10.97 -19.85 25.28
N SER A 306 -11.11 -19.65 23.97
CA SER A 306 -10.06 -19.73 22.95
C SER A 306 -8.90 -18.77 23.26
N VAL A 307 -7.68 -19.13 22.83
CA VAL A 307 -6.50 -18.30 23.09
C VAL A 307 -6.52 -17.04 22.22
N VAL A 308 -6.36 -15.87 22.86
CA VAL A 308 -6.19 -14.59 22.18
C VAL A 308 -4.82 -14.00 22.53
N ASN A 309 -3.96 -13.85 21.53
CA ASN A 309 -2.66 -13.21 21.65
C ASN A 309 -2.76 -11.77 21.14
N LEU A 310 -2.49 -10.79 22.01
CA LEU A 310 -2.69 -9.37 21.75
C LEU A 310 -1.41 -8.59 22.10
N PHE A 311 -0.53 -8.37 21.11
CA PHE A 311 0.78 -7.77 21.35
C PHE A 311 1.08 -6.60 20.41
N ASN A 312 1.71 -5.55 20.95
CA ASN A 312 2.16 -4.41 20.15
C ASN A 312 1.03 -3.82 19.29
N ASN A 313 -0.13 -3.56 19.88
CA ASN A 313 -1.22 -2.84 19.21
C ASN A 313 -1.47 -1.51 19.90
N ASP A 314 -2.04 -0.56 19.18
CA ASP A 314 -2.57 0.68 19.75
C ASP A 314 -4.09 0.66 19.72
N PHE A 315 -4.73 0.75 20.89
CA PHE A 315 -6.18 0.79 21.06
C PHE A 315 -6.58 1.43 22.38
N THR A 316 -7.81 1.91 22.48
CA THR A 316 -8.33 2.58 23.68
C THR A 316 -9.29 1.68 24.45
N SER A 317 -10.05 0.84 23.75
CA SER A 317 -11.06 -0.02 24.34
C SER A 317 -10.94 -1.48 23.91
N LEU A 318 -10.86 -2.37 24.90
CA LEU A 318 -10.86 -3.83 24.72
C LEU A 318 -11.97 -4.44 25.55
N PHE A 319 -12.87 -5.17 24.91
CA PHE A 319 -13.98 -5.85 25.56
C PHE A 319 -14.02 -7.33 25.20
N PHE A 320 -14.16 -8.19 26.20
CA PHE A 320 -14.43 -9.62 26.02
C PHE A 320 -15.87 -9.91 26.42
N ALA A 321 -16.64 -10.45 25.48
CA ALA A 321 -18.01 -10.87 25.69
C ALA A 321 -18.07 -12.25 26.33
N CYS A 322 -18.27 -12.29 27.65
CA CYS A 322 -18.60 -13.52 28.36
C CYS A 322 -20.08 -13.87 28.13
N VAL A 323 -20.36 -14.88 27.30
CA VAL A 323 -21.75 -15.31 27.00
C VAL A 323 -22.40 -16.04 28.20
N ALA A 324 -21.58 -16.66 29.06
CA ALA A 324 -22.03 -17.41 30.24
C ALA A 324 -21.42 -16.90 31.57
N PRO A 325 -22.15 -16.98 32.71
CA PRO A 325 -21.60 -16.66 34.03
C PRO A 325 -20.42 -17.57 34.38
N GLY A 326 -19.24 -16.96 34.59
CA GLY A 326 -18.01 -17.67 34.96
C GLY A 326 -17.01 -17.90 33.83
N CYS A 327 -17.32 -17.48 32.59
CA CYS A 327 -16.32 -17.40 31.53
C CYS A 327 -15.17 -16.46 31.94
N THR A 328 -13.93 -16.92 31.73
CA THR A 328 -12.71 -16.16 32.01
C THR A 328 -11.95 -15.99 30.69
N PRO A 329 -11.72 -14.76 30.23
CA PRO A 329 -11.00 -14.52 28.99
C PRO A 329 -9.62 -15.16 28.99
N ASN A 330 -9.26 -15.83 27.89
CA ASN A 330 -7.96 -16.50 27.74
C ASN A 330 -7.02 -15.65 26.88
N VAL A 331 -6.56 -14.53 27.45
CA VAL A 331 -5.76 -13.53 26.75
C VAL A 331 -4.30 -13.51 27.21
N ASN A 332 -3.39 -13.59 26.25
CA ASN A 332 -1.97 -13.27 26.41
C ASN A 332 -1.72 -11.91 25.78
N GLN A 333 -1.15 -10.96 26.53
CA GLN A 333 -0.92 -9.60 26.01
C GLN A 333 0.36 -8.96 26.53
N GLY A 334 0.93 -8.03 25.76
CA GLY A 334 2.14 -7.31 26.12
C GLY A 334 2.48 -6.20 25.12
N ALA A 335 3.20 -5.18 25.58
CA ALA A 335 3.70 -4.07 24.76
C ALA A 335 2.66 -3.31 23.91
N ASN A 336 1.37 -3.40 24.25
CA ASN A 336 0.33 -2.59 23.63
C ASN A 336 0.46 -1.12 24.07
N LEU A 337 0.22 -0.20 23.14
CA LEU A 337 -0.02 1.21 23.43
C LEU A 337 -1.50 1.42 23.74
N ILE A 338 -1.78 2.46 24.53
CA ILE A 338 -3.15 2.80 24.94
C ILE A 338 -3.42 4.23 24.49
N ASP A 339 -4.32 4.37 23.53
CA ASP A 339 -4.88 5.65 23.07
C ASP A 339 -3.79 6.65 22.65
N GLN A 340 -2.78 6.20 21.90
CA GLN A 340 -1.77 7.11 21.36
C GLN A 340 -2.23 7.63 19.99
N ASP A 341 -2.13 8.93 19.77
CA ASP A 341 -2.45 9.51 18.46
C ASP A 341 -1.39 9.04 17.44
N PRO A 342 -1.78 8.31 16.37
CA PRO A 342 -0.82 7.83 15.37
C PRO A 342 -0.17 8.95 14.55
N LEU A 343 -0.66 10.19 14.66
CA LEU A 343 -0.19 11.35 13.90
C LEU A 343 -0.22 11.12 12.39
N PHE A 344 -1.34 10.63 11.87
CA PHE A 344 -1.53 10.49 10.42
C PHE A 344 -1.34 11.83 9.70
N VAL A 345 -0.74 11.80 8.51
CA VAL A 345 -0.44 13.00 7.72
C VAL A 345 -1.72 13.76 7.32
N ASP A 346 -2.72 13.07 6.75
CA ASP A 346 -4.02 13.66 6.39
C ASP A 346 -5.13 12.60 6.28
N ALA A 347 -5.56 12.05 7.43
CA ALA A 347 -6.57 11.00 7.49
C ALA A 347 -7.91 11.38 6.85
N ALA A 348 -8.28 12.67 6.85
CA ALA A 348 -9.51 13.15 6.21
C ALA A 348 -9.51 12.99 4.69
N MET A 349 -8.31 12.90 4.08
CA MET A 349 -8.09 12.63 2.66
C MET A 349 -7.69 11.18 2.40
N LEU A 350 -7.88 10.28 3.38
CA LEU A 350 -7.43 8.88 3.37
C LEU A 350 -5.91 8.71 3.27
N ASP A 351 -5.13 9.70 3.74
CA ASP A 351 -3.68 9.58 3.88
C ASP A 351 -3.31 9.16 5.31
N PHE A 352 -3.10 7.86 5.48
CA PHE A 352 -2.76 7.23 6.76
C PHE A 352 -1.25 7.03 6.95
N HIS A 353 -0.40 7.69 6.16
CA HIS A 353 1.04 7.70 6.42
C HIS A 353 1.33 8.29 7.80
N LEU A 354 2.32 7.73 8.48
CA LEU A 354 2.74 8.17 9.80
C LEU A 354 3.53 9.49 9.70
N GLY A 355 3.12 10.49 10.46
CA GLY A 355 3.83 11.76 10.60
C GLY A 355 5.08 11.67 11.47
N MET A 356 5.94 12.69 11.36
CA MET A 356 7.15 12.79 12.18
C MET A 356 6.83 12.76 13.68
N GLY A 357 7.54 11.91 14.42
CA GLY A 357 7.37 11.76 15.86
C GLY A 357 6.16 10.92 16.28
N SER A 358 5.52 10.23 15.33
CA SER A 358 4.45 9.29 15.63
C SER A 358 4.88 8.27 16.70
N PRO A 359 4.05 8.03 17.74
CA PRO A 359 4.39 7.15 18.84
C PRO A 359 4.41 5.67 18.44
N VAL A 360 3.87 5.33 17.28
CA VAL A 360 3.75 3.94 16.78
C VAL A 360 4.95 3.49 15.93
N ILE A 361 5.89 4.40 15.65
CA ILE A 361 7.11 4.11 14.87
C ILE A 361 8.10 3.24 15.67
N ASP A 362 8.65 2.21 15.05
CA ASP A 362 9.53 1.19 15.64
C ASP A 362 8.92 0.60 16.93
N LYS A 363 7.61 0.31 16.92
CA LYS A 363 6.89 -0.28 18.08
C LYS A 363 6.25 -1.62 17.81
N GLY A 364 6.26 -2.10 16.57
CA GLY A 364 5.79 -3.44 16.23
C GLY A 364 6.76 -4.53 16.69
N LEU A 365 6.39 -5.77 16.37
CA LEU A 365 7.11 -6.98 16.70
C LEU A 365 7.46 -7.75 15.42
N THR A 366 8.75 -7.92 15.15
CA THR A 366 9.26 -8.70 14.00
C THR A 366 8.89 -10.18 14.03
N SER A 367 8.57 -10.75 15.20
CA SER A 367 8.16 -12.15 15.35
C SER A 367 6.64 -12.36 15.31
N ALA A 368 5.86 -11.36 14.90
CA ALA A 368 4.41 -11.51 14.71
C ALA A 368 4.12 -12.67 13.72
N PRO A 369 3.07 -13.47 13.97
CA PRO A 369 2.68 -14.51 13.01
C PRO A 369 2.29 -13.86 11.69
N SER A 370 2.62 -14.49 10.56
CA SER A 370 2.23 -14.00 9.24
C SER A 370 2.62 -12.54 8.94
N LEU A 371 3.71 -12.04 9.54
CA LEU A 371 4.23 -10.70 9.25
C LEU A 371 4.48 -10.54 7.75
N PRO A 372 3.84 -9.56 7.08
CA PRO A 372 3.97 -9.40 5.63
C PRO A 372 5.37 -8.88 5.26
N ALA A 373 5.82 -9.20 4.04
CA ALA A 373 7.14 -8.77 3.57
C ALA A 373 7.23 -7.27 3.27
N THR A 374 6.10 -6.67 2.90
CA THR A 374 5.97 -5.24 2.58
C THR A 374 4.82 -4.61 3.35
N ASP A 375 4.76 -3.29 3.34
CA ASP A 375 3.63 -2.50 3.81
C ASP A 375 2.56 -2.30 2.73
N PHE A 376 1.51 -1.52 3.04
CA PHE A 376 0.40 -1.22 2.13
C PHE A 376 0.84 -0.57 0.81
N ASP A 377 1.91 0.24 0.83
CA ASP A 377 2.47 0.93 -0.33
C ASP A 377 3.53 0.10 -1.06
N GLY A 378 3.87 -1.08 -0.54
CA GLY A 378 4.87 -1.98 -1.11
C GLY A 378 6.31 -1.73 -0.64
N ASN A 379 6.52 -0.88 0.36
CA ASN A 379 7.83 -0.69 0.99
C ASN A 379 8.18 -1.89 1.88
N PRO A 380 9.46 -2.22 2.12
CA PRO A 380 9.83 -3.28 3.06
C PRO A 380 9.19 -3.07 4.44
N ARG A 381 8.63 -4.12 5.05
CA ARG A 381 7.93 -4.03 6.36
C ARG A 381 8.85 -3.72 7.55
N VAL A 382 10.16 -3.82 7.40
CA VAL A 382 11.08 -3.49 8.50
C VAL A 382 12.03 -2.43 7.98
N LEU A 383 11.67 -1.18 8.25
CA LEU A 383 12.53 -0.02 8.07
C LEU A 383 12.93 0.48 9.46
N GLY A 384 14.22 0.64 9.72
CA GLY A 384 14.70 0.98 11.06
C GLY A 384 14.96 -0.25 11.94
N ALA A 385 14.53 -0.20 13.20
CA ALA A 385 14.87 -1.19 14.21
C ALA A 385 13.84 -2.32 14.32
N GLU A 386 12.55 -1.98 14.25
CA GLU A 386 11.40 -2.89 14.32
C GLU A 386 10.32 -2.38 13.36
N PRO A 387 9.36 -3.20 12.90
CA PRO A 387 8.26 -2.70 12.08
C PRO A 387 7.46 -1.63 12.82
N ASP A 388 6.87 -0.71 12.07
CA ASP A 388 5.87 0.19 12.61
C ASP A 388 4.56 -0.56 12.89
N MET A 389 3.75 -0.05 13.82
CA MET A 389 2.38 -0.54 13.94
C MET A 389 1.52 0.09 12.84
N GLY A 390 0.50 -0.63 12.39
CA GLY A 390 -0.41 -0.22 11.33
C GLY A 390 -0.01 -0.72 9.95
N ALA A 391 -0.75 -0.27 8.95
CA ALA A 391 -0.64 -0.71 7.56
C ALA A 391 0.59 -0.16 6.82
N LEU A 392 1.15 0.96 7.26
CA LEU A 392 2.18 1.73 6.54
C LEU A 392 3.42 1.90 7.41
N GLU A 393 4.61 1.76 6.82
CA GLU A 393 5.86 2.14 7.48
C GLU A 393 6.14 3.64 7.28
N ALA A 394 6.75 4.27 8.28
CA ALA A 394 7.29 5.60 8.21
C ALA A 394 8.55 5.59 7.33
N LEU A 395 8.55 6.40 6.28
CA LEU A 395 9.66 6.43 5.33
C LEU A 395 10.68 7.51 5.69
N PRO A 396 11.99 7.25 5.57
CA PRO A 396 13.00 8.29 5.62
C PRO A 396 12.97 9.14 4.34
N ASN A 397 13.51 10.36 4.41
CA ASN A 397 13.66 11.24 3.25
C ASN A 397 15.02 11.92 3.28
N ILE A 398 15.96 11.45 2.46
CA ILE A 398 17.32 11.98 2.45
C ILE A 398 17.43 13.25 1.59
N THR A 399 18.16 14.24 2.11
CA THR A 399 18.59 15.41 1.33
C THR A 399 20.05 15.74 1.59
N LEU A 400 20.72 16.32 0.60
CA LEU A 400 22.11 16.75 0.66
C LEU A 400 22.22 18.21 0.20
N SER A 401 22.84 19.05 1.03
CA SER A 401 23.00 20.48 0.75
C SER A 401 24.41 20.99 1.10
N PRO A 402 25.06 21.79 0.25
CA PRO A 402 24.59 22.24 -1.06
C PRO A 402 24.66 21.12 -2.13
N ALA A 403 23.82 21.19 -3.16
CA ALA A 403 23.86 20.24 -4.28
C ALA A 403 25.07 20.43 -5.22
N ALA A 404 25.81 21.52 -5.06
CA ALA A 404 27.08 21.74 -5.75
C ALA A 404 27.97 22.70 -4.97
N ASN A 405 29.29 22.60 -5.18
CA ASN A 405 30.26 23.56 -4.68
C ASN A 405 31.39 23.80 -5.70
N ASP A 406 31.74 25.07 -5.91
CA ASP A 406 32.94 25.49 -6.63
C ASP A 406 33.97 26.01 -5.63
N TYR A 407 35.11 25.34 -5.56
CA TYR A 407 36.23 25.71 -4.70
C TYR A 407 37.08 26.83 -5.29
N GLY A 408 36.77 27.28 -6.51
CA GLY A 408 37.50 28.28 -7.26
C GLY A 408 38.89 27.80 -7.64
N SER A 409 39.79 28.76 -7.83
CA SER A 409 41.18 28.48 -8.19
C SER A 409 42.08 28.45 -6.96
N LEU A 410 42.77 27.34 -6.77
CA LEU A 410 43.77 27.14 -5.72
C LEU A 410 45.15 26.87 -6.31
N THR A 411 46.19 27.26 -5.60
CA THR A 411 47.56 26.88 -5.99
C THR A 411 47.78 25.41 -5.65
N VAL A 412 48.44 24.65 -6.53
CA VAL A 412 48.80 23.24 -6.27
C VAL A 412 49.50 23.11 -4.91
N GLY A 413 49.00 22.19 -4.08
CA GLY A 413 49.47 21.97 -2.70
C GLY A 413 48.81 22.84 -1.63
N THR A 414 47.83 23.68 -1.99
CA THR A 414 46.93 24.37 -1.03
C THR A 414 45.55 23.72 -1.03
N SER A 415 44.74 23.97 -0.01
CA SER A 415 43.41 23.39 0.09
C SER A 415 42.32 24.40 0.47
N ALA A 416 41.09 24.09 0.05
CA ALA A 416 39.88 24.72 0.54
C ALA A 416 38.85 23.64 0.87
N SER A 417 37.97 23.93 1.81
CA SER A 417 36.96 23.01 2.30
C SER A 417 35.56 23.60 2.18
N ALA A 418 34.57 22.73 1.98
CA ALA A 418 33.16 23.06 1.99
C ALA A 418 32.42 22.04 2.86
N VAL A 419 31.45 22.53 3.63
CA VAL A 419 30.58 21.71 4.48
C VAL A 419 29.37 21.29 3.66
N PHE A 420 29.02 20.01 3.75
CA PHE A 420 27.80 19.43 3.21
C PHE A 420 26.98 18.87 4.36
N THR A 421 25.69 19.19 4.39
CA THR A 421 24.73 18.71 5.37
C THR A 421 23.86 17.64 4.74
N ILE A 422 23.83 16.48 5.38
CA ILE A 422 22.90 15.39 5.09
C ILE A 422 21.76 15.52 6.10
N THR A 423 20.52 15.56 5.63
CA THR A 423 19.33 15.73 6.48
C THR A 423 18.31 14.65 6.18
N ASN A 424 17.70 14.09 7.22
CA ASN A 424 16.50 13.25 7.12
C ASN A 424 15.25 14.12 7.35
N ASN A 425 14.48 14.37 6.30
CA ASN A 425 13.21 15.10 6.39
C ASN A 425 11.99 14.18 6.52
N GLY A 426 12.21 12.86 6.54
CA GLY A 426 11.15 11.85 6.59
C GLY A 426 10.75 11.52 8.02
N ALA A 427 9.64 10.80 8.16
CA ALA A 427 9.15 10.30 9.45
C ALA A 427 9.93 9.07 9.93
N GLY A 428 10.40 8.23 9.00
CA GLY A 428 11.22 7.06 9.30
C GLY A 428 12.67 7.40 9.63
N GLY A 429 13.35 6.50 10.35
CA GLY A 429 14.80 6.56 10.54
C GLY A 429 15.56 6.36 9.23
N LEU A 430 16.59 7.17 8.98
CA LEU A 430 17.43 7.10 7.79
C LEU A 430 18.77 6.46 8.12
N SER A 431 19.13 5.39 7.41
CA SER A 431 20.46 4.79 7.45
C SER A 431 21.23 5.13 6.18
N VAL A 432 22.28 5.94 6.31
CA VAL A 432 23.24 6.12 5.23
C VAL A 432 24.10 4.85 5.13
N THR A 433 24.17 4.28 3.93
CA THR A 433 24.86 3.01 3.66
C THR A 433 26.27 3.21 3.12
N ASP A 434 26.53 4.33 2.44
CA ASP A 434 27.86 4.68 1.94
C ASP A 434 27.99 6.17 1.61
N MET A 435 29.22 6.68 1.65
CA MET A 435 29.58 8.00 1.14
C MET A 435 30.87 7.92 0.32
N THR A 436 30.82 8.29 -0.95
CA THR A 436 31.97 8.17 -1.86
C THR A 436 32.23 9.44 -2.66
N LEU A 437 33.48 9.59 -3.11
CA LEU A 437 33.89 10.62 -4.05
C LEU A 437 34.33 9.97 -5.36
N SER A 438 33.85 10.49 -6.49
CA SER A 438 34.25 9.99 -7.81
C SER A 438 35.72 10.28 -8.17
N ASP A 439 36.33 11.28 -7.54
CA ASP A 439 37.77 11.59 -7.63
C ASP A 439 38.32 11.78 -6.20
N THR A 440 39.12 10.82 -5.76
CA THR A 440 39.80 10.84 -4.46
C THR A 440 41.25 11.32 -4.54
N THR A 441 41.71 11.73 -5.73
CA THR A 441 43.06 12.25 -5.96
C THR A 441 43.13 13.74 -5.63
N HIS A 442 42.13 14.51 -6.07
CA HIS A 442 42.08 15.97 -5.87
C HIS A 442 41.07 16.38 -4.79
N PHE A 443 40.19 15.47 -4.37
CA PHE A 443 39.22 15.69 -3.32
C PHE A 443 39.37 14.63 -2.22
N SER A 444 39.11 15.01 -0.98
CA SER A 444 39.04 14.09 0.16
C SER A 444 37.81 14.38 1.01
N LEU A 445 37.18 13.33 1.53
CA LEU A 445 36.02 13.39 2.40
C LEU A 445 36.46 13.30 3.87
N ASP A 446 36.00 14.24 4.70
CA ASP A 446 36.16 14.25 6.14
C ASP A 446 34.79 14.15 6.83
N VAL A 447 34.48 12.96 7.33
CA VAL A 447 33.23 12.69 8.06
C VAL A 447 33.21 13.26 9.48
N ASN A 448 34.35 13.73 10.00
CA ASN A 448 34.47 14.36 11.31
C ASN A 448 34.46 15.89 11.23
N GLY A 449 34.27 16.44 10.03
CA GLY A 449 34.26 17.88 9.79
C GLY A 449 32.88 18.53 9.89
N GLY A 450 32.88 19.85 10.12
CA GLY A 450 31.67 20.67 10.20
C GLY A 450 31.10 20.82 11.62
N PRO A 451 29.99 21.57 11.76
CA PRO A 451 29.41 21.89 13.07
C PRO A 451 28.71 20.71 13.76
N GLN A 452 28.26 19.70 13.00
CA GLN A 452 27.56 18.52 13.52
C GLN A 452 28.07 17.26 12.78
N PRO A 453 29.31 16.82 13.03
CA PRO A 453 29.92 15.78 12.21
C PRO A 453 29.17 14.45 12.21
N CYS A 454 29.07 13.81 11.05
CA CYS A 454 28.47 12.46 10.95
C CYS A 454 29.29 11.39 11.68
N GLY A 455 30.61 11.58 11.81
CA GLY A 455 31.52 10.69 12.54
C GLY A 455 31.79 9.33 11.89
N SER A 456 31.02 8.96 10.86
CA SER A 456 31.12 7.71 10.11
C SER A 456 30.70 7.92 8.65
N LEU A 457 31.04 6.97 7.78
CA LEU A 457 30.51 6.86 6.42
C LEU A 457 29.09 6.29 6.38
N THR A 458 28.64 5.67 7.47
CA THR A 458 27.32 5.03 7.60
C THR A 458 26.55 5.53 8.82
N PRO A 459 26.32 6.85 8.99
CA PRO A 459 25.52 7.36 10.09
C PRO A 459 24.05 6.94 9.96
N THR A 460 23.39 6.80 11.10
CA THR A 460 21.94 6.72 11.22
C THR A 460 21.40 8.05 11.71
N LEU A 461 20.37 8.60 11.07
CA LEU A 461 19.73 9.86 11.42
C LEU A 461 18.27 9.60 11.75
N ALA A 462 17.84 9.97 12.97
CA ALA A 462 16.42 9.92 13.30
C ALA A 462 15.63 10.95 12.46
N SER A 463 14.31 10.86 12.49
CA SER A 463 13.43 11.82 11.83
C SER A 463 13.78 13.26 12.21
N GLY A 464 13.95 14.14 11.21
CA GLY A 464 14.31 15.55 11.40
C GLY A 464 15.76 15.80 11.77
N GLU A 465 16.59 14.78 11.96
CA GLU A 465 18.02 14.96 12.26
C GLU A 465 18.86 15.24 11.02
N SER A 466 20.04 15.84 11.26
CA SER A 466 21.04 16.07 10.23
C SER A 466 22.44 15.80 10.75
N CYS A 467 23.38 15.58 9.85
CA CYS A 467 24.80 15.60 10.16
C CYS A 467 25.58 16.25 9.02
N THR A 468 26.83 16.61 9.28
CA THR A 468 27.71 17.29 8.35
C THR A 468 28.91 16.46 8.01
N VAL A 469 29.32 16.54 6.75
CA VAL A 469 30.63 16.10 6.27
C VAL A 469 31.33 17.28 5.60
N VAL A 470 32.65 17.22 5.53
CA VAL A 470 33.45 18.23 4.83
C VAL A 470 34.12 17.58 3.64
N VAL A 471 33.97 18.19 2.46
CA VAL A 471 34.78 17.82 1.29
C VAL A 471 35.88 18.86 1.11
N ILE A 472 37.10 18.39 1.00
CA ILE A 472 38.31 19.20 0.87
C ILE A 472 38.84 19.06 -0.55
N PHE A 473 39.00 20.17 -1.26
CA PHE A 473 39.69 20.23 -2.54
C PHE A 473 41.18 20.56 -2.30
N ASN A 474 42.07 19.72 -2.81
CA ASN A 474 43.53 19.86 -2.73
C ASN A 474 44.15 19.48 -4.10
N PRO A 475 44.25 20.42 -5.07
CA PRO A 475 44.74 20.09 -6.40
C PRO A 475 46.20 19.61 -6.38
N GLN A 476 46.44 18.43 -6.97
CA GLN A 476 47.76 17.80 -7.12
C GLN A 476 48.47 18.19 -8.43
N ALA A 477 47.75 18.80 -9.38
CA ALA A 477 48.27 19.27 -10.65
C ALA A 477 47.52 20.53 -11.11
N ASP A 478 48.03 21.19 -12.15
CA ASP A 478 47.30 22.27 -12.81
C ASP A 478 46.19 21.73 -13.73
N GLY A 479 45.07 22.45 -13.76
CA GLY A 479 43.91 22.05 -14.56
C GLY A 479 42.59 22.24 -13.83
N SER A 480 41.49 21.96 -14.52
CA SER A 480 40.14 21.93 -13.95
C SER A 480 39.84 20.50 -13.51
N PHE A 481 39.37 20.35 -12.28
CA PHE A 481 38.97 19.07 -11.71
C PHE A 481 37.51 19.10 -11.31
N SER A 482 36.83 17.97 -11.46
CA SER A 482 35.44 17.79 -11.05
C SER A 482 35.28 16.45 -10.35
N ALA A 483 34.48 16.42 -9.30
CA ALA A 483 34.09 15.21 -8.59
C ALA A 483 32.60 15.25 -8.26
N THR A 484 32.07 14.11 -7.86
CA THR A 484 30.74 13.99 -7.28
C THR A 484 30.87 13.37 -5.91
N LEU A 485 30.31 14.02 -4.88
CA LEU A 485 30.01 13.37 -3.60
C LEU A 485 28.71 12.59 -3.79
N ILE A 486 28.75 11.29 -3.56
CA ILE A 486 27.62 10.38 -3.66
C ILE A 486 27.32 9.85 -2.26
N VAL A 487 26.08 10.03 -1.79
CA VAL A 487 25.61 9.51 -0.51
C VAL A 487 24.48 8.54 -0.81
N SER A 488 24.65 7.28 -0.42
CA SER A 488 23.67 6.20 -0.59
C SER A 488 22.96 5.93 0.73
N SER A 489 21.68 5.58 0.68
CA SER A 489 20.88 5.32 1.89
C SER A 489 19.77 4.29 1.67
N ASP A 490 19.03 4.00 2.74
CA ASP A 490 17.83 3.16 2.76
C ASP A 490 16.52 3.89 2.40
N ASP A 491 16.55 5.18 2.08
CA ASP A 491 15.42 5.90 1.46
C ASP A 491 14.94 5.18 0.18
N PRO A 492 13.74 4.56 0.20
CA PRO A 492 13.27 3.75 -0.93
C PRO A 492 12.93 4.60 -2.16
N SER A 493 12.59 5.87 -1.95
CA SER A 493 12.22 6.80 -3.03
C SER A 493 13.43 7.46 -3.68
N VAL A 494 14.45 7.78 -2.88
CA VAL A 494 15.70 8.42 -3.31
C VAL A 494 16.89 7.70 -2.67
N PRO A 495 17.27 6.50 -3.17
CA PRO A 495 18.32 5.69 -2.55
C PRO A 495 19.72 6.32 -2.66
N THR A 496 19.88 7.40 -3.43
CA THR A 496 21.16 8.11 -3.59
C THR A 496 20.94 9.59 -3.85
N VAL A 497 21.65 10.44 -3.11
CA VAL A 497 21.76 11.89 -3.35
C VAL A 497 23.19 12.26 -3.70
N GLN A 498 23.36 13.33 -4.49
CA GLN A 498 24.66 13.71 -5.04
C GLN A 498 24.92 15.21 -4.96
N ALA A 499 26.19 15.58 -4.78
CA ALA A 499 26.66 16.95 -4.90
C ALA A 499 27.81 17.08 -5.90
N VAL A 500 27.71 18.04 -6.81
CA VAL A 500 28.72 18.30 -7.84
C VAL A 500 29.83 19.21 -7.30
N LEU A 501 31.07 18.79 -7.48
CA LEU A 501 32.25 19.48 -6.95
C LEU A 501 33.13 19.93 -8.11
N THR A 502 33.58 21.18 -8.08
CA THR A 502 34.48 21.73 -9.11
C THR A 502 35.59 22.58 -8.48
N GLY A 503 36.76 22.60 -9.11
CA GLY A 503 37.87 23.46 -8.69
C GLY A 503 38.99 23.49 -9.72
N ILE A 504 39.84 24.52 -9.65
CA ILE A 504 40.96 24.72 -10.58
C ILE A 504 42.27 24.69 -9.80
N GLY A 505 43.20 23.82 -10.20
CA GLY A 505 44.58 23.85 -9.76
C GLY A 505 45.42 24.80 -10.61
N LEU A 506 46.20 25.68 -9.97
CA LEU A 506 47.15 26.58 -10.61
C LEU A 506 48.58 26.26 -10.15
N LEU A 507 49.54 26.22 -11.07
CA LEU A 507 50.96 26.14 -10.71
C LEU A 507 51.37 27.38 -9.91
N ASN A 508 52.22 27.19 -8.91
CA ASN A 508 52.81 28.32 -8.19
C ASN A 508 53.73 29.12 -9.14
N PRO A 509 53.45 30.41 -9.41
CA PRO A 509 54.24 31.21 -10.34
C PRO A 509 55.70 31.45 -9.89
N PHE A 510 56.09 31.05 -8.68
CA PHE A 510 57.43 31.25 -8.13
C PHE A 510 58.43 30.10 -8.31
N ILE A 511 58.09 29.04 -9.05
CA ILE A 511 59.08 28.00 -9.43
C ILE A 511 59.22 27.93 -10.96
N SER A 512 59.88 28.93 -11.53
CA SER A 512 60.57 28.80 -12.81
C SER A 512 61.77 29.74 -12.82
N GLY A 513 62.99 29.18 -12.74
CA GLY A 513 64.21 29.99 -12.85
C GLY A 513 65.51 29.43 -12.27
N GLY A 514 65.66 28.11 -12.10
CA GLY A 514 66.95 27.50 -11.83
C GLY A 514 67.79 27.36 -13.11
N GLY A 515 68.61 28.38 -13.40
CA GLY A 515 69.92 28.26 -14.07
C GLY A 515 70.03 27.66 -15.47
N CYS A 516 70.24 28.51 -16.48
CA CYS A 516 71.17 28.21 -17.57
C CYS A 516 71.77 29.50 -18.12
N ALA A 517 73.06 29.71 -17.87
CA ALA A 517 73.89 30.73 -18.51
C ALA A 517 74.65 30.09 -19.67
N LEU A 518 74.54 30.63 -20.87
CA LEU A 518 75.55 30.48 -21.92
C LEU A 518 75.66 31.77 -22.73
N ALA A 519 76.92 32.15 -22.95
CA ALA A 519 77.39 33.40 -23.53
C ALA A 519 77.40 33.39 -25.06
N GLY A 520 77.38 34.60 -25.64
CA GLY A 520 78.22 34.92 -26.81
C GLY A 520 77.50 35.36 -28.08
N GLY A 521 77.94 36.51 -28.62
CA GLY A 521 78.10 36.70 -30.08
C GLY A 521 77.13 37.66 -30.76
N ALA A 522 77.66 38.81 -31.19
CA ALA A 522 76.99 39.79 -32.03
C ALA A 522 76.75 39.29 -33.48
N SER A 523 75.68 39.74 -34.14
CA SER A 523 75.74 40.40 -35.47
C SER A 523 74.36 40.86 -35.96
N SER A 524 74.40 41.92 -36.74
CA SER A 524 73.34 42.70 -37.38
C SER A 524 72.63 42.01 -38.54
N GLY A 525 71.32 42.29 -38.75
CA GLY A 525 70.56 41.97 -39.97
C GLY A 525 69.12 42.50 -39.93
N GLN A 526 68.60 42.95 -41.07
CA GLN A 526 67.46 43.86 -41.29
C GLN A 526 66.02 43.28 -41.14
N PHE A 527 65.08 44.14 -40.72
CA PHE A 527 63.63 44.38 -41.03
C PHE A 527 62.84 43.50 -42.06
N PRO A 528 61.47 43.57 -42.19
CA PRO A 528 60.37 44.03 -41.28
C PRO A 528 59.02 43.21 -41.37
N MET A 529 57.97 43.71 -40.68
CA MET A 529 56.49 43.56 -40.89
C MET A 529 55.79 42.23 -40.50
N ALA A 530 54.58 42.14 -39.96
CA ALA A 530 53.44 43.06 -39.67
C ALA A 530 52.62 42.45 -38.49
N ILE A 531 52.21 43.19 -37.45
CA ILE A 531 50.89 43.81 -37.20
C ILE A 531 49.66 42.92 -37.51
N PHE A 532 48.93 42.43 -36.49
CA PHE A 532 47.61 42.99 -36.12
C PHE A 532 47.07 42.45 -34.77
N PHE A 533 46.59 43.41 -33.97
CA PHE A 533 45.85 43.29 -32.71
C PHE A 533 44.38 42.89 -32.95
N GLY A 534 43.75 42.27 -31.94
CA GLY A 534 42.31 42.41 -31.73
C GLY A 534 41.64 41.28 -30.94
N ILE A 535 41.47 41.47 -29.64
CA ILE A 535 40.44 40.82 -28.80
C ILE A 535 39.57 41.96 -28.21
N PRO A 536 38.46 41.69 -27.50
CA PRO A 536 37.09 41.34 -27.91
C PRO A 536 36.12 42.50 -27.62
N PHE A 537 34.81 42.35 -27.85
CA PHE A 537 33.84 42.81 -26.84
C PHE A 537 32.48 42.07 -26.91
N LEU A 538 31.94 41.97 -25.71
CA LEU A 538 30.75 41.31 -25.16
C LEU A 538 29.52 42.26 -25.26
N LEU A 539 28.28 41.73 -25.40
CA LEU A 539 27.11 41.98 -24.52
C LEU A 539 25.72 41.63 -25.17
N VAL A 540 25.03 40.66 -24.55
CA VAL A 540 23.71 40.72 -23.85
C VAL A 540 22.37 41.03 -24.60
N ALA A 541 21.45 40.04 -24.47
CA ALA A 541 19.97 40.03 -24.30
C ALA A 541 19.06 40.78 -25.32
N ARG A 542 17.80 40.42 -25.59
CA ARG A 542 16.72 39.79 -24.80
C ARG A 542 15.51 39.45 -25.74
N GLU A 543 14.72 38.43 -25.39
CA GLU A 543 13.24 38.31 -25.58
C GLU A 543 12.56 38.35 -26.99
N LYS A 544 11.84 37.28 -27.36
CA LYS A 544 10.34 37.22 -27.49
C LYS A 544 9.78 36.07 -28.39
N PHE A 545 8.73 35.44 -27.85
CA PHE A 545 7.46 34.95 -28.46
C PHE A 545 7.39 33.71 -29.40
N ARG A 546 6.81 32.63 -28.83
CA ARG A 546 5.45 32.05 -29.06
C ARG A 546 5.01 31.53 -30.45
N ARG A 547 4.38 30.33 -30.37
CA ARG A 547 3.39 29.67 -31.27
C ARG A 547 4.02 28.81 -32.39
N ARG A 548 3.55 27.58 -32.63
CA ARG A 548 2.20 27.04 -32.50
C ARG A 548 2.22 25.53 -32.32
#